data_AF-A0A382WH29-F1
#
_entry.id   AF-A0A382WH29-F1
#
_cell.length_a   1.000
_cell.length_b   1.000
_cell.length_c   1.000
_cell.angle_alpha   90.00
_cell.angle_beta   90.00
_cell.angle_gamma   90.00
#
_symmetry.space_group_name_H-M   'P 1'
#
loop_
_entity.id
_entity.type
_entity.pdbx_description
1 polymer ?
#
loop_
_entity_poly.entity_id
_entity_poly.type
_entity_poly.pdbx_seq_one_letter_code
_entity_poly.pdbx_strand_id
1 'polypeptide(L)'
;YGEETFSQGQQVEVEFSCSMQENLKQDMYLDANGTITLEFVVAIYSADGCDDSQNECIPLTLRLMKGLEGEIAKQEFPNVNKDGGDEVIQWNLNANETMARWNKSIDEPAIQVEFSWPGYNGLECIFFDCDGQFRFYYSNNEDNNSVEVNFPVINQTIPGEGGGDGGDGIGGAVSDALPGFGLVAGIGALALAAVGASRFTRKE
;
A
#
# COMPACT_ATOMS: atom_id res chain seq x y z
N TYR A 1 -6.41 -6.14 9.55
CA TYR A 1 -5.16 -5.37 9.51
C TYR A 1 -3.97 -6.31 9.45
N GLY A 2 -2.81 -5.82 9.03
CA GLY A 2 -1.52 -6.47 9.18
C GLY A 2 -0.65 -5.67 10.14
N GLU A 3 0.25 -6.33 10.87
CA GLU A 3 1.10 -5.71 11.86
C GLU A 3 2.48 -6.36 11.87
N GLU A 4 3.51 -5.52 12.00
CA GLU A 4 4.89 -5.92 12.27
C GLU A 4 5.37 -5.17 13.52
N THR A 5 5.97 -5.91 14.45
CA THR A 5 6.60 -5.35 15.66
C THR A 5 8.10 -5.58 15.61
N PHE A 6 8.89 -4.61 16.07
CA PHE A 6 10.34 -4.66 15.99
C PHE A 6 10.98 -4.18 17.29
N SER A 7 12.15 -4.74 17.63
CA SER A 7 12.75 -4.48 18.95
C SER A 7 13.24 -3.04 19.07
N GLN A 8 13.37 -2.56 20.31
CA GLN A 8 14.05 -1.30 20.63
C GLN A 8 15.32 -1.05 19.78
N GLY A 9 15.39 0.15 19.18
CA GLY A 9 16.55 0.62 18.41
C GLY A 9 16.80 -0.12 17.09
N GLN A 10 15.98 -1.09 16.72
CA GLN A 10 16.04 -1.71 15.39
C GLN A 10 15.32 -0.83 14.37
N GLN A 11 15.78 -0.90 13.11
CA GLN A 11 15.09 -0.29 11.99
C GLN A 11 14.07 -1.28 11.41
N VAL A 12 12.83 -0.82 11.24
CA VAL A 12 11.82 -1.57 10.51
C VAL A 12 11.92 -1.25 9.03
N GLU A 13 11.79 -2.27 8.18
CA GLU A 13 11.67 -2.13 6.73
C GLU A 13 10.36 -2.81 6.33
N VAL A 14 9.37 -1.99 5.97
CA VAL A 14 8.06 -2.46 5.53
C VAL A 14 7.96 -2.22 4.03
N GLU A 15 7.81 -3.30 3.28
CA GLU A 15 7.48 -3.25 1.87
C GLU A 15 6.50 -4.37 1.56
N PHE A 16 5.28 -4.03 1.14
CA PHE A 16 4.29 -5.01 0.70
C PHE A 16 3.39 -4.44 -0.38
N SER A 17 2.70 -5.33 -1.09
CA SER A 17 1.74 -4.96 -2.13
C SER A 17 0.36 -5.52 -1.81
N CYS A 18 -0.66 -4.68 -1.94
CA CYS A 18 -2.06 -5.04 -1.90
C CYS A 18 -2.59 -5.19 -3.32
N SER A 19 -2.79 -6.43 -3.76
CA SER A 19 -3.40 -6.75 -5.06
C SER A 19 -4.84 -7.22 -4.90
N MET A 20 -5.58 -7.24 -6.01
CA MET A 20 -6.92 -7.84 -6.04
C MET A 20 -6.89 -9.35 -5.74
N GLN A 21 -7.93 -9.86 -5.08
CA GLN A 21 -8.05 -11.30 -4.80
C GLN A 21 -8.48 -12.10 -6.02
N GLU A 22 -9.46 -11.55 -6.72
CA GLU A 22 -10.10 -12.16 -7.86
C GLU A 22 -9.80 -11.31 -9.09
N ASN A 23 -9.63 -11.96 -10.24
CA ASN A 23 -9.51 -11.24 -11.49
C ASN A 23 -10.76 -10.39 -11.73
N LEU A 24 -10.56 -9.21 -12.32
CA LEU A 24 -11.67 -8.49 -12.95
C LEU A 24 -12.39 -9.43 -13.94
N LYS A 25 -13.71 -9.32 -14.08
CA LYS A 25 -14.47 -10.14 -15.04
C LYS A 25 -14.27 -9.65 -16.48
N GLN A 26 -13.93 -8.37 -16.64
CA GLN A 26 -13.67 -7.65 -17.88
C GLN A 26 -12.67 -6.53 -17.61
N ASP A 27 -12.13 -5.90 -18.66
CA ASP A 27 -11.30 -4.69 -18.50
C ASP A 27 -12.09 -3.59 -17.78
N MET A 28 -11.43 -2.88 -16.87
CA MET A 28 -11.99 -1.75 -16.16
C MET A 28 -11.60 -0.45 -16.87
N TYR A 29 -12.57 0.43 -17.06
CA TYR A 29 -12.37 1.74 -17.69
C TYR A 29 -12.71 2.85 -16.70
N LEU A 30 -11.82 3.82 -16.56
CA LEU A 30 -12.01 4.97 -15.68
C LEU A 30 -12.44 6.21 -16.46
N ASP A 31 -13.23 7.07 -15.83
CA ASP A 31 -13.38 8.44 -16.30
C ASP A 31 -12.02 9.13 -16.24
N ALA A 32 -11.50 9.56 -17.40
CA ALA A 32 -10.23 10.26 -17.49
C ALA A 32 -10.22 11.63 -16.78
N ASN A 33 -11.39 12.13 -16.34
CA ASN A 33 -11.52 13.33 -15.51
C ASN A 33 -11.99 13.02 -14.08
N GLY A 34 -12.16 11.73 -13.74
CA GLY A 34 -12.56 11.31 -12.41
C GLY A 34 -11.40 11.35 -11.41
N THR A 35 -11.72 11.12 -10.13
CA THR A 35 -10.73 11.03 -9.05
C THR A 35 -10.74 9.62 -8.48
N ILE A 36 -9.58 8.99 -8.45
CA ILE A 36 -9.34 7.77 -7.67
C ILE A 36 -9.10 8.23 -6.22
N THR A 37 -9.86 7.69 -5.29
CA THR A 37 -9.73 7.99 -3.85
C THR A 37 -9.27 6.75 -3.12
N LEU A 38 -8.15 6.85 -2.43
CA LEU A 38 -7.63 5.79 -1.58
C LEU A 38 -7.66 6.27 -0.13
N GLU A 39 -8.33 5.51 0.73
CA GLU A 39 -8.40 5.78 2.17
C GLU A 39 -7.92 4.56 2.94
N PHE A 40 -6.90 4.74 3.76
CA PHE A 40 -6.31 3.71 4.61
C PHE A 40 -6.22 4.21 6.05
N VAL A 41 -6.03 3.29 6.99
CA VAL A 41 -5.62 3.65 8.36
C VAL A 41 -4.29 3.00 8.64
N VAL A 42 -3.40 3.75 9.28
CA VAL A 42 -2.12 3.24 9.81
C VAL A 42 -2.03 3.53 11.30
N ALA A 43 -1.32 2.67 12.03
CA ALA A 43 -0.86 2.99 13.38
C ALA A 43 0.63 2.66 13.44
N ILE A 44 1.44 3.67 13.72
CA ILE A 44 2.90 3.56 13.70
C ILE A 44 3.39 4.01 15.07
N TYR A 45 4.19 3.16 15.71
CA TYR A 45 4.95 3.50 16.90
C TYR A 45 6.43 3.37 16.58
N SER A 46 7.14 4.49 16.47
CA SER A 46 8.56 4.52 16.12
C SER A 46 9.24 5.78 16.66
N ALA A 47 10.57 5.80 16.68
CA ALA A 47 11.31 6.97 17.15
C ALA A 47 11.05 8.20 16.29
N ASP A 48 11.44 9.39 16.74
CA ASP A 48 11.53 10.58 15.88
C ASP A 48 12.82 10.59 15.01
N GLY A 49 13.65 9.55 15.13
CA GLY A 49 15.05 9.55 14.71
C GLY A 49 15.27 9.37 13.20
N CYS A 50 15.35 10.46 12.45
CA CYS A 50 15.94 10.49 11.11
C CYS A 50 16.96 11.61 10.90
N ASP A 51 17.43 12.21 12.00
CA ASP A 51 18.39 13.31 11.99
C ASP A 51 19.86 12.86 11.91
N ASP A 52 20.12 11.55 12.10
CA ASP A 52 21.46 10.97 12.17
C ASP A 52 21.83 10.22 10.88
N SER A 53 23.04 10.41 10.38
CA SER A 53 23.53 9.87 9.09
C SER A 53 23.71 8.34 9.04
N GLN A 54 23.15 7.58 9.98
CA GLN A 54 23.24 6.12 10.05
C GLN A 54 21.95 5.40 9.65
N ASN A 55 20.80 6.09 9.66
CA ASN A 55 19.51 5.48 9.32
C ASN A 55 19.02 6.03 7.98
N GLU A 56 18.70 5.14 7.04
CA GLU A 56 18.04 5.50 5.78
C GLU A 56 16.52 5.45 5.99
N CYS A 57 15.93 6.58 6.35
CA CYS A 57 14.50 6.65 6.62
C CYS A 57 13.70 6.83 5.35
N ILE A 58 12.63 6.06 5.22
CA ILE A 58 11.69 6.13 4.12
C ILE A 58 10.33 6.49 4.72
N PRO A 59 9.77 7.68 4.40
CA PRO A 59 8.45 8.06 4.88
C PRO A 59 7.40 7.09 4.33
N LEU A 60 6.23 7.04 4.97
CA LEU A 60 5.12 6.20 4.48
C LEU A 60 4.84 6.60 3.02
N THR A 61 5.04 5.66 2.12
CA THR A 61 4.98 5.88 0.68
C THR A 61 3.99 4.92 0.09
N LEU A 62 2.99 5.47 -0.60
CA LEU A 62 1.99 4.72 -1.33
C LEU A 62 2.25 4.86 -2.83
N ARG A 63 2.21 3.74 -3.55
CA ARG A 63 2.34 3.70 -5.01
C ARG A 63 1.17 2.96 -5.60
N LEU A 64 0.59 3.52 -6.65
CA LEU A 64 -0.42 2.85 -7.47
C LEU A 64 0.29 2.17 -8.63
N MET A 65 0.12 0.87 -8.71
CA MET A 65 0.79 -0.01 -9.66
C MET A 65 -0.22 -0.55 -10.66
N LYS A 66 0.21 -0.60 -11.92
CA LYS A 66 -0.47 -1.23 -13.05
C LYS A 66 0.39 -2.37 -13.57
N GLY A 67 0.08 -3.59 -13.14
CA GLY A 67 0.89 -4.76 -13.38
C GLY A 67 2.08 -4.81 -12.42
N LEU A 68 3.00 -5.75 -12.66
CA LEU A 68 4.12 -6.02 -11.76
C LEU A 68 5.15 -4.89 -11.67
N GLU A 69 5.30 -4.07 -12.71
CA GLU A 69 6.38 -3.04 -12.79
C GLU A 69 5.87 -1.64 -13.19
N GLY A 70 4.57 -1.47 -13.43
CA GLY A 70 4.02 -0.22 -13.94
C GLY A 70 3.60 0.75 -12.83
N GLU A 71 4.55 1.42 -12.17
CA GLU A 71 4.22 2.54 -11.28
C GLU A 71 3.58 3.68 -12.09
N ILE A 72 2.35 4.06 -11.76
CA ILE A 72 1.64 5.14 -12.45
C ILE A 72 1.39 6.37 -11.57
N ALA A 73 1.50 6.20 -10.25
CA ALA A 73 1.45 7.31 -9.30
C ALA A 73 2.14 6.92 -7.99
N LYS A 74 2.68 7.94 -7.30
CA LYS A 74 3.33 7.82 -5.99
C LYS A 74 2.97 9.01 -5.11
N GLN A 75 2.80 8.77 -3.82
CA GLN A 75 2.64 9.81 -2.79
C GLN A 75 3.41 9.43 -1.53
N GLU A 76 4.16 10.39 -0.98
CA GLU A 76 4.87 10.26 0.29
C GLU A 76 4.12 11.03 1.39
N PHE A 77 4.06 10.45 2.58
CA PHE A 77 3.44 11.00 3.78
C PHE A 77 4.51 11.15 4.87
N PRO A 78 5.28 12.25 4.85
CA PRO A 78 6.43 12.43 5.76
C PRO A 78 6.00 12.69 7.22
N ASN A 79 4.78 13.18 7.44
CA ASN A 79 4.31 13.66 8.73
C ASN A 79 3.31 12.71 9.40
N VAL A 80 3.36 11.42 9.08
CA VAL A 80 2.54 10.42 9.79
C VAL A 80 2.90 10.38 11.27
N ASN A 81 1.88 10.21 12.11
CA ASN A 81 2.01 10.04 13.54
C ASN A 81 2.82 8.78 13.86
N LYS A 82 3.66 8.86 14.90
CA LYS A 82 4.57 7.81 15.36
C LYS A 82 4.35 7.44 16.83
N ASP A 83 3.23 7.86 17.42
CA ASP A 83 2.86 7.62 18.82
C ASP A 83 2.05 6.33 19.05
N GLY A 84 1.80 5.54 18.00
CA GLY A 84 1.00 4.31 18.04
C GLY A 84 -0.50 4.52 17.86
N GLY A 85 -0.96 5.76 17.73
CA GLY A 85 -2.35 6.09 17.43
C GLY A 85 -2.73 5.81 15.99
N ASP A 86 -3.99 5.44 15.79
CA ASP A 86 -4.59 5.28 14.46
C ASP A 86 -4.68 6.63 13.73
N GLU A 87 -4.18 6.68 12.50
CA GLU A 87 -4.23 7.84 11.60
C GLU A 87 -4.84 7.45 10.24
N VAL A 88 -5.82 8.24 9.78
CA VAL A 88 -6.42 8.09 8.45
C VAL A 88 -5.55 8.75 7.40
N ILE A 89 -5.15 7.98 6.39
CA ILE A 89 -4.38 8.42 5.24
C ILE A 89 -5.30 8.47 4.03
N GLN A 90 -5.51 9.68 3.51
CA GLN A 90 -6.30 9.89 2.30
C GLN A 90 -5.40 10.35 1.15
N TRP A 91 -5.49 9.64 0.03
CA TRP A 91 -4.80 9.97 -1.21
C TRP A 91 -5.80 10.11 -2.35
N ASN A 92 -5.86 11.32 -2.93
CA ASN A 92 -6.71 11.61 -4.08
C ASN A 92 -5.84 11.77 -5.33
N LEU A 93 -6.13 10.95 -6.34
CA LEU A 93 -5.45 10.97 -7.64
C LEU A 93 -6.42 11.37 -8.73
N ASN A 94 -6.12 12.43 -9.46
CA ASN A 94 -6.87 12.72 -10.68
C ASN A 94 -6.48 11.69 -11.75
N ALA A 95 -7.48 10.98 -12.25
CA ALA A 95 -7.29 10.08 -13.37
C ALA A 95 -6.80 10.86 -14.59
N ASN A 96 -6.12 10.16 -15.49
CA ASN A 96 -5.64 10.71 -16.75
C ASN A 96 -5.71 9.61 -17.83
N GLU A 97 -5.27 9.94 -19.04
CA GLU A 97 -5.32 9.01 -20.17
C GLU A 97 -4.51 7.72 -19.95
N THR A 98 -3.41 7.76 -19.18
CA THR A 98 -2.59 6.56 -18.91
C THR A 98 -3.21 5.64 -17.86
N MET A 99 -4.11 6.18 -17.02
CA MET A 99 -4.88 5.48 -15.99
C MET A 99 -6.26 5.00 -16.49
N ALA A 100 -6.64 5.33 -17.72
CA ALA A 100 -8.03 5.17 -18.19
C ALA A 100 -8.47 3.71 -18.43
N ARG A 101 -7.54 2.78 -18.66
CA ARG A 101 -7.84 1.36 -18.91
C ARG A 101 -7.02 0.48 -17.98
N TRP A 102 -7.65 -0.51 -17.38
CA TRP A 102 -7.01 -1.53 -16.56
C TRP A 102 -7.37 -2.89 -17.12
N ASN A 103 -6.36 -3.72 -17.33
CA ASN A 103 -6.55 -5.01 -17.96
C ASN A 103 -7.28 -5.96 -17.01
N LYS A 104 -7.97 -6.93 -17.60
CA LYS A 104 -8.51 -8.10 -16.89
C LYS A 104 -7.40 -8.99 -16.32
N SER A 105 -6.71 -8.51 -15.30
CA SER A 105 -5.62 -9.20 -14.60
C SER A 105 -5.79 -9.06 -13.09
N ILE A 106 -5.20 -9.99 -12.34
CA ILE A 106 -5.08 -9.93 -10.87
C ILE A 106 -3.96 -8.97 -10.46
N ASP A 107 -3.03 -8.73 -11.38
CA ASP A 107 -1.88 -7.82 -11.18
C ASP A 107 -2.26 -6.34 -11.38
N GLU A 108 -3.52 -6.04 -11.73
CA GLU A 108 -4.02 -4.71 -12.06
C GLU A 108 -5.40 -4.44 -11.45
N PRO A 109 -5.58 -3.45 -10.56
CA PRO A 109 -4.59 -2.60 -9.89
C PRO A 109 -3.92 -3.27 -8.67
N ALA A 110 -2.73 -2.77 -8.31
CA ALA A 110 -2.08 -3.08 -7.03
C ALA A 110 -1.61 -1.79 -6.33
N ILE A 111 -1.56 -1.81 -5.00
CA ILE A 111 -1.07 -0.70 -4.18
C ILE A 111 0.16 -1.18 -3.43
N GLN A 112 1.31 -0.57 -3.70
CA GLN A 112 2.54 -0.84 -2.95
C GLN A 112 2.65 0.14 -1.78
N VAL A 113 3.00 -0.39 -0.62
CA VAL A 113 3.21 0.35 0.62
C VAL A 113 4.67 0.16 1.01
N GLU A 114 5.34 1.27 1.32
CA GLU A 114 6.74 1.30 1.72
C GLU A 114 6.89 2.23 2.93
N PHE A 115 7.65 1.78 3.94
CA PHE A 115 7.98 2.57 5.12
C PHE A 115 9.25 2.01 5.76
N SER A 116 10.17 2.89 6.17
CA SER A 116 11.37 2.48 6.91
C SER A 116 11.75 3.51 7.96
N TRP A 117 11.84 3.07 9.22
CA TRP A 117 12.06 3.97 10.34
C TRP A 117 12.66 3.24 11.55
N PRO A 118 13.51 3.89 12.36
CA PRO A 118 14.05 3.27 13.57
C PRO A 118 13.07 3.28 14.74
N GLY A 119 13.17 2.26 15.59
CA GLY A 119 12.49 2.18 16.87
C GLY A 119 13.13 3.09 17.92
N TYR A 120 12.37 3.39 18.97
CA TYR A 120 12.89 4.19 20.09
C TYR A 120 14.15 3.56 20.67
N ASN A 121 15.11 4.40 21.03
CA ASN A 121 16.31 3.96 21.70
C ASN A 121 16.70 4.99 22.77
N GLY A 122 16.63 4.59 24.04
CA GLY A 122 16.94 5.49 25.15
C GLY A 122 17.00 4.75 26.49
N LEU A 123 17.50 5.43 27.52
CA LEU A 123 17.56 4.89 28.88
C LEU A 123 16.15 4.65 29.47
N GLU A 124 15.14 5.35 28.95
CA GLU A 124 13.73 5.18 29.34
C GLU A 124 13.23 3.77 29.00
N CYS A 125 13.74 3.17 27.92
CA CYS A 125 13.40 1.83 27.48
C CYS A 125 13.91 0.71 28.40
N ILE A 126 14.69 1.03 29.44
CA ILE A 126 15.03 0.08 30.50
C ILE A 126 13.82 -0.18 31.42
N PHE A 127 12.93 0.80 31.54
CA PHE A 127 11.77 0.77 32.43
C PHE A 127 10.43 0.72 31.70
N PHE A 128 10.42 1.09 30.42
CA PHE A 128 9.24 1.10 29.55
C PHE A 128 9.46 0.21 28.33
N ASP A 129 8.35 -0.29 27.77
CA ASP A 129 8.39 -0.96 26.48
C ASP A 129 8.58 0.09 25.37
N CYS A 130 9.61 -0.12 24.56
CA CYS A 130 10.00 0.73 23.43
C CYS A 130 10.02 -0.06 22.12
N ASP A 131 9.45 -1.26 22.10
CA ASP A 131 9.32 -2.02 20.88
C ASP A 131 8.44 -1.24 19.89
N GLY A 132 8.95 -1.08 18.68
CA GLY A 132 8.27 -0.36 17.63
C GLY A 132 7.17 -1.21 16.99
N GLN A 133 6.25 -0.53 16.32
CA GLN A 133 5.10 -1.13 15.66
C GLN A 133 4.83 -0.43 14.34
N PHE A 134 4.52 -1.22 13.31
CA PHE A 134 3.86 -0.75 12.10
C PHE A 134 2.61 -1.58 11.87
N ARG A 135 1.44 -0.95 11.90
CA ARG A 135 0.15 -1.57 11.62
C ARG A 135 -0.52 -0.88 10.45
N PHE A 136 -1.01 -1.68 9.51
CA PHE A 136 -1.75 -1.22 8.34
C PHE A 136 -3.13 -1.86 8.31
N TYR A 137 -4.18 -1.03 8.34
CA TYR A 137 -5.55 -1.50 8.24
C TYR A 137 -5.96 -1.49 6.76
N TYR A 138 -6.24 -2.70 6.25
CA TYR A 138 -6.71 -2.96 4.88
C TYR A 138 -8.20 -3.35 4.83
N SER A 139 -8.81 -3.57 5.99
CA SER A 139 -10.23 -3.91 6.15
C SER A 139 -10.63 -3.62 7.59
N ASN A 140 -11.90 -3.25 7.77
CA ASN A 140 -12.64 -3.05 9.03
C ASN A 140 -11.75 -2.95 10.29
N ASN A 141 -11.47 -1.72 10.72
CA ASN A 141 -10.76 -1.40 11.97
C ASN A 141 -11.75 -1.28 13.14
N GLU A 142 -11.25 -1.36 14.38
CA GLU A 142 -12.09 -1.33 15.59
C GLU A 142 -12.89 -0.03 15.74
N ASP A 143 -12.35 1.07 15.22
CA ASP A 143 -12.96 2.40 15.27
C ASP A 143 -13.92 2.70 14.09
N ASN A 144 -14.18 1.71 13.23
CA ASN A 144 -15.10 1.81 12.10
C ASN A 144 -14.75 2.96 11.11
N ASN A 145 -13.47 3.30 10.99
CA ASN A 145 -12.95 4.21 9.95
C ASN A 145 -13.07 3.54 8.58
N SER A 146 -13.31 4.33 7.52
CA SER A 146 -13.38 3.79 6.16
C SER A 146 -11.99 3.35 5.71
N VAL A 147 -11.92 2.15 5.14
CA VAL A 147 -10.71 1.63 4.50
C VAL A 147 -11.15 1.10 3.16
N GLU A 148 -11.02 1.93 2.14
CA GLU A 148 -11.54 1.64 0.82
C GLU A 148 -10.75 2.35 -0.28
N VAL A 149 -10.84 1.79 -1.48
CA VAL A 149 -10.26 2.36 -2.68
C VAL A 149 -11.37 2.48 -3.71
N ASN A 150 -11.67 3.71 -4.08
CA ASN A 150 -12.72 4.07 -5.01
C ASN A 150 -12.12 4.48 -6.36
N PHE A 151 -12.47 3.72 -7.39
CA PHE A 151 -12.12 4.03 -8.78
C PHE A 151 -13.32 4.68 -9.49
N PRO A 152 -13.13 5.75 -10.29
CA PRO A 152 -14.21 6.38 -11.05
C PRO A 152 -14.55 5.56 -12.31
N VAL A 153 -15.12 4.37 -12.14
CA VAL A 153 -15.38 3.43 -13.23
C VAL A 153 -16.54 3.91 -14.12
N ILE A 154 -16.35 3.82 -15.44
CA ILE A 154 -17.38 4.10 -16.45
C ILE A 154 -17.77 2.83 -17.21
N ASN A 155 -19.05 2.76 -17.59
CA ASN A 155 -19.53 1.71 -18.49
C ASN A 155 -19.06 2.00 -19.91
N GLN A 156 -17.93 1.40 -20.31
CA GLN A 156 -17.59 1.29 -21.72
C GLN A 156 -18.18 0.00 -22.28
N THR A 157 -19.18 0.13 -23.16
CA THR A 157 -19.50 -0.95 -24.08
C THR A 157 -18.36 -1.01 -25.08
N ILE A 158 -17.45 -1.98 -24.95
CA ILE A 158 -16.55 -2.34 -26.05
C ILE A 158 -17.48 -2.68 -27.22
N PRO A 159 -17.50 -1.89 -28.33
CA PRO A 159 -18.19 -2.33 -29.52
C PRO A 159 -17.51 -3.64 -29.88
N GLY A 160 -18.26 -4.74 -29.85
CA GLY A 160 -17.69 -6.06 -30.04
C GLY A 160 -16.76 -6.07 -31.25
N GLU A 161 -15.61 -6.72 -31.09
CA GLU A 161 -14.82 -7.26 -32.19
C GLU A 161 -15.70 -8.31 -32.91
N GLY A 162 -16.73 -7.83 -33.58
CA GLY A 162 -17.84 -8.59 -34.13
C GLY A 162 -18.02 -8.12 -35.56
N GLY A 163 -17.35 -8.83 -36.46
CA GLY A 163 -17.72 -8.84 -37.87
C GLY A 163 -19.22 -9.05 -38.00
N GLY A 164 -19.80 -8.38 -38.99
CA GLY A 164 -21.24 -8.18 -39.07
C GLY A 164 -22.05 -9.47 -39.02
N ASP A 165 -23.18 -9.43 -38.33
CA ASP A 165 -24.50 -9.53 -38.93
C ASP A 165 -25.54 -9.06 -37.90
N GLY A 166 -26.66 -8.53 -38.38
CA GLY A 166 -27.60 -7.74 -37.58
C GLY A 166 -28.46 -8.52 -36.57
N GLY A 167 -29.17 -7.75 -35.75
CA GLY A 167 -30.47 -8.13 -35.21
C GLY A 167 -30.61 -8.16 -33.69
N ASP A 168 -31.56 -7.34 -33.23
CA ASP A 168 -32.37 -7.50 -32.01
C ASP A 168 -31.73 -7.21 -30.64
N GLY A 169 -32.22 -6.14 -30.03
CA GLY A 169 -31.84 -5.73 -28.68
C GLY A 169 -32.66 -6.43 -27.60
N ILE A 170 -32.09 -6.56 -26.39
CA ILE A 170 -32.85 -6.73 -25.15
C ILE A 170 -32.11 -6.01 -24.04
N GLY A 171 -32.76 -5.00 -23.45
CA GLY A 171 -32.36 -4.43 -22.17
C GLY A 171 -32.58 -5.45 -21.06
N GLY A 172 -31.57 -5.65 -20.21
CA GLY A 172 -31.64 -6.54 -19.06
C GLY A 172 -30.54 -6.21 -18.07
N ALA A 173 -30.95 -5.73 -16.90
CA ALA A 173 -30.21 -5.41 -15.69
C ALA A 173 -28.79 -5.99 -15.55
N VAL A 174 -27.80 -5.12 -15.32
CA VAL A 174 -26.51 -5.49 -14.73
C VAL A 174 -26.47 -4.99 -13.29
N SER A 175 -27.05 -5.78 -12.40
CA SER A 175 -26.85 -5.68 -10.95
C SER A 175 -26.11 -6.94 -10.55
N ASP A 176 -24.76 -6.94 -10.63
CA ASP A 176 -23.84 -7.90 -9.98
C ASP A 176 -22.45 -7.89 -10.66
N ALA A 177 -21.59 -6.91 -10.33
CA ALA A 177 -20.19 -6.99 -10.80
C ALA A 177 -19.17 -6.13 -10.03
N LEU A 178 -19.31 -6.00 -8.70
CA LEU A 178 -18.19 -5.50 -7.89
C LEU A 178 -17.61 -6.66 -7.08
N PRO A 179 -16.43 -7.20 -7.46
CA PRO A 179 -15.72 -8.19 -6.66
C PRO A 179 -15.22 -7.53 -5.38
N GLY A 180 -15.60 -8.08 -4.23
CA GLY A 180 -15.09 -7.69 -2.93
C GLY A 180 -13.65 -8.18 -2.74
N PHE A 181 -12.78 -7.29 -2.26
CA PHE A 181 -11.37 -7.58 -1.99
C PHE A 181 -11.24 -8.54 -0.78
N GLY A 182 -10.54 -9.66 -0.95
CA GLY A 182 -10.00 -10.48 0.13
C GLY A 182 -8.52 -10.79 -0.12
N LEU A 183 -7.77 -11.17 0.91
CA LEU A 183 -6.31 -11.03 0.87
C LEU A 183 -5.58 -12.36 0.73
N VAL A 184 -4.45 -12.30 0.04
CA VAL A 184 -3.37 -13.29 0.13
C VAL A 184 -2.22 -12.63 0.89
N ALA A 185 -1.93 -13.11 2.10
CA ALA A 185 -0.77 -12.68 2.87
C ALA A 185 0.45 -13.54 2.48
N GLY A 186 1.40 -12.96 1.74
CA GLY A 186 2.71 -13.56 1.46
C GLY A 186 3.77 -12.93 2.35
N ILE A 187 4.09 -13.57 3.48
CA ILE A 187 5.16 -13.11 4.40
C ILE A 187 6.51 -13.55 3.81
N GLY A 188 7.31 -12.59 3.34
CA GLY A 188 8.72 -12.81 2.98
C GLY A 188 9.63 -12.40 4.14
N ALA A 189 10.40 -13.34 4.70
CA ALA A 189 11.36 -13.04 5.76
C ALA A 189 12.62 -12.36 5.19
N LEU A 190 12.91 -11.14 5.62
CA LEU A 190 14.19 -10.47 5.37
C LEU A 190 15.24 -10.97 6.38
N ALA A 191 16.41 -11.39 5.88
CA ALA A 191 17.52 -11.89 6.67
C ALA A 191 18.54 -10.76 6.94
N LEU A 192 18.75 -10.41 8.21
CA LEU A 192 19.75 -9.42 8.65
C LEU A 192 21.17 -9.98 8.55
N ALA A 193 22.05 -9.35 7.78
CA ALA A 193 23.49 -9.62 7.78
C ALA A 193 24.23 -8.57 8.63
N ALA A 194 24.82 -9.00 9.76
CA ALA A 194 25.60 -8.14 10.65
C ALA A 194 27.03 -7.90 10.13
N VAL A 195 27.43 -6.64 9.94
CA VAL A 195 28.82 -6.26 9.63
C VAL A 195 29.60 -6.03 10.93
N GLY A 196 30.47 -6.98 11.29
CA GLY A 196 31.40 -6.86 12.41
C GLY A 196 32.67 -6.11 12.01
N ALA A 197 32.79 -4.85 12.41
CA ALA A 197 34.05 -4.10 12.35
C ALA A 197 34.95 -4.47 13.54
N SER A 198 35.97 -5.32 13.34
CA SER A 198 37.04 -5.49 14.33
C SER A 198 38.25 -4.64 13.94
N ARG A 199 38.38 -3.46 14.56
CA ARG A 199 39.67 -2.75 14.68
C ARG A 199 40.52 -3.50 15.71
N PHE A 200 41.65 -4.08 15.28
CA PHE A 200 42.74 -4.42 16.18
C PHE A 200 44.00 -3.67 15.76
N THR A 201 44.32 -2.65 16.55
CA THR A 201 45.63 -2.00 16.60
C THR A 201 46.50 -2.79 17.57
N ARG A 202 47.72 -3.22 17.15
CA ARG A 202 49.01 -3.01 17.85
C ARG A 202 50.11 -4.01 17.43
N LYS A 203 51.23 -3.42 16.99
CA LYS A 203 52.68 -3.79 17.05
C LYS A 203 53.08 -5.27 17.04
N GLU A 204 54.00 -5.61 16.12
CA GLU A 204 55.46 -5.69 16.38
C GLU A 204 56.23 -5.05 15.22
#